data_AF-G2I7Y8-F1
#
_entry.id   AF-G2I7Y8-F1
#
_cell.length_a   1.000
_cell.length_b   1.000
_cell.length_c   1.000
_cell.angle_alpha   90.00
_cell.angle_beta   90.00
_cell.angle_gamma   90.00
#
_symmetry.space_group_name_H-M   'P 1'
#
loop_
_entity.id
_entity.type
_entity.pdbx_description
1 polymer ?
#
loop_
_entity_poly.entity_id
_entity_poly.type
_entity_poly.pdbx_seq_one_letter_code
_entity_poly.pdbx_strand_id
1 'polypeptide(L)' 'MLWHDRLGMSLYAKRLEKGRFIWPSPAEGVVALSSAQLGYLLEGIDWRHRQRTWRPDVAG' A
#
# COMPACT_ATOMS: atom_id res chain seq x y z
N MET A 1 6.33 -6.09 1.44
CA MET A 1 7.04 -4.87 0.99
C MET A 1 8.41 -4.84 1.61
N LEU A 2 9.44 -4.62 0.80
CA LEU A 2 10.80 -4.37 1.27
C LEU A 2 10.95 -2.85 1.44
N TRP A 3 11.35 -2.40 2.62
CA TRP A 3 11.45 -0.99 2.98
C TRP A 3 12.86 -0.68 3.48
N HIS A 4 13.40 0.48 3.13
CA HIS A 4 14.72 0.93 3.56
C HIS A 4 14.65 2.39 4.02
N ASP A 5 14.94 2.65 5.30
CA ASP A 5 14.77 3.95 5.97
C ASP A 5 16.10 4.65 6.33
N ARG A 6 17.18 4.36 5.59
CA ARG A 6 18.58 4.77 5.85
C ARG A 6 19.24 4.15 7.10
N LEU A 7 18.48 3.59 8.03
CA LEU A 7 19.03 2.89 9.21
C LEU A 7 19.13 1.38 8.98
N GLY A 8 18.24 0.83 8.15
CA GLY A 8 18.32 -0.56 7.75
C GLY A 8 17.25 -0.95 6.76
N MET A 9 17.17 -2.24 6.50
CA MET A 9 16.16 -2.83 5.63
C MET A 9 15.14 -3.62 6.47
N SER A 10 13.87 -3.33 6.29
CA SER A 10 12.75 -3.98 6.98
C SER A 10 11.81 -4.63 5.97
N LEU A 11 11.39 -5.87 6.25
CA LEU A 11 10.38 -6.58 5.46
C LEU A 11 9.05 -6.56 6.21
N TYR A 12 8.03 -5.97 5.59
CA TYR A 12 6.67 -5.95 6.12
C TYR A 12 5.76 -6.86 5.29
N ALA A 13 5.00 -7.71 5.99
CA ALA A 13 3.91 -8.49 5.42
C ALA A 13 2.61 -8.14 6.14
N LYS A 14 1.59 -7.70 5.39
CA LYS A 14 0.24 -7.46 5.88
C LYS A 14 -0.76 -8.12 4.95
N ARG A 15 -1.64 -8.94 5.52
CA ARG A 15 -2.81 -9.48 4.83
C ARG A 15 -3.95 -8.48 4.99
N LEU A 16 -4.58 -8.08 3.89
CA LEU A 16 -5.76 -7.22 3.91
C LEU A 16 -7.00 -8.09 4.11
N GLU A 17 -7.85 -7.74 5.07
CA GLU A 17 -9.15 -8.42 5.27
C GLU A 17 -10.19 -8.00 4.22
N LYS A 18 -10.06 -6.77 3.67
CA LYS A 18 -10.89 -6.23 2.60
C LYS A 18 -10.07 -5.34 1.67
N GLY A 19 -10.47 -5.26 0.40
CA GLY A 19 -9.73 -4.52 -0.62
C GLY A 19 -8.51 -5.25 -1.14
N ARG A 20 -7.69 -4.54 -1.93
CA ARG A 20 -6.48 -5.10 -2.54
C ARG A 20 -5.32 -4.13 -2.47
N PHE A 21 -4.13 -4.69 -2.50
CA PHE A 21 -2.91 -3.92 -2.61
C PHE A 21 -2.68 -3.57 -4.09
N ILE A 22 -2.69 -2.28 -4.45
CA ILE A 22 -2.34 -1.83 -5.80
C ILE A 22 -0.85 -1.53 -5.83
N TRP A 23 -0.06 -2.53 -6.23
CA TRP A 23 1.36 -2.32 -6.45
C TRP A 23 1.60 -1.73 -7.85
N PRO A 24 2.59 -0.84 -8.03
CA PRO A 24 3.12 -0.53 -9.34
C PRO A 24 3.48 -1.81 -10.11
N SER A 25 3.35 -1.76 -11.43
CA SER A 25 3.73 -2.88 -12.28
C SER A 25 5.18 -3.26 -12.02
N PRO A 26 5.55 -4.56 -12.04
CA PRO A 26 6.94 -5.00 -11.95
C PRO A 26 7.86 -4.33 -12.98
N ALA A 27 7.31 -3.84 -14.10
CA ALA A 27 8.03 -3.10 -15.12
C ALA A 27 8.55 -1.72 -14.64
N GLU A 28 7.95 -1.14 -13.59
CA GLU A 28 8.35 0.16 -13.03
C GLU A 28 9.47 0.05 -11.98
N GLY A 29 9.93 -1.16 -11.65
CA GLY A 29 11.07 -1.38 -10.75
C GLY A 29 10.80 -1.02 -9.28
N VAL A 30 11.77 -0.37 -8.63
CA VAL A 30 11.68 0.03 -7.21
C VAL A 30 10.98 1.38 -7.09
N VAL A 31 9.91 1.41 -6.28
CA VAL A 31 9.18 2.65 -5.99
C VAL A 31 9.52 3.14 -4.58
N ALA A 32 10.05 4.37 -4.51
CA ALA A 32 10.20 5.07 -3.25
C ALA A 32 8.83 5.58 -2.79
N LEU A 33 8.42 5.21 -1.59
CA LEU A 33 7.17 5.69 -0.98
C LEU A 33 7.52 6.61 0.18
N SER A 34 6.73 7.66 0.38
CA SER A 34 6.72 8.39 1.65
C SER A 34 6.01 7.58 2.74
N SER A 35 6.21 7.95 4.01
CA SER A 35 5.51 7.33 5.14
C SER A 35 3.99 7.39 5.00
N ALA A 36 3.46 8.48 4.41
CA ALA A 36 2.03 8.63 4.15
C ALA A 36 1.52 7.64 3.08
N GLN A 37 2.27 7.46 1.99
CA GLN A 37 1.92 6.52 0.93
C GLN A 37 2.02 5.07 1.38
N LEU A 38 2.97 4.76 2.26
CA LEU A 38 3.03 3.46 2.94
C LEU A 38 1.76 3.23 3.78
N GLY A 39 1.32 4.24 4.53
CA GLY A 39 0.05 4.20 5.27
C GLY A 39 -1.15 3.87 4.38
N TYR A 40 -1.23 4.47 3.19
CA TYR A 40 -2.32 4.21 2.23
C TYR A 40 -2.37 2.75 1.80
N LEU A 41 -1.22 2.16 1.48
CA LEU A 41 -1.15 0.75 1.11
C LEU A 41 -1.57 -0.19 2.24
N LEU A 42 -1.20 0.14 3.48
CA LEU A 42 -1.61 -0.63 4.66
C LEU A 42 -3.12 -0.54 4.91
N GLU A 43 -3.77 0.50 4.43
CA GLU A 43 -5.23 0.68 4.50
C GLU A 43 -5.98 0.21 3.24
N GLY A 44 -5.27 -0.36 2.25
CA GLY A 44 -5.89 -0.76 0.97
C GLY A 44 -6.38 0.43 0.13
N ILE A 45 -5.76 1.60 0.31
CA ILE A 45 -5.95 2.80 -0.50
C ILE A 45 -4.89 2.80 -1.60
N ASP A 46 -5.24 3.27 -2.80
CA ASP A 46 -4.25 3.50 -3.85
C ASP A 46 -3.17 4.47 -3.32
N TRP A 47 -1.90 4.12 -3.49
CA TRP A 47 -0.78 4.92 -3.00
C TRP A 47 -0.49 6.12 -3.91
N ARG A 48 -0.96 6.08 -5.16
CA ARG A 48 -0.86 7.18 -6.13
C ARG A 48 -1.90 8.25 -5.83
N HIS A 49 -3.12 7.85 -5.50
CA HIS A 49 -4.24 8.73 -5.19
C HIS A 49 -5.02 8.24 -3.98
N ARG A 50 -5.53 9.14 -3.14
CA ARG A 50 -6.30 8.81 -1.93
C ARG A 50 -7.71 8.27 -2.22
N GLN A 51 -7.80 7.15 -2.94
CA GLN A 51 -9.02 6.44 -3.26
C GLN A 51 -8.96 5.03 -2.69
N ARG A 52 -9.96 4.66 -1.88
CA ARG A 52 -10.08 3.30 -1.33
C ARG A 52 -10.35 2.32 -2.47
N THR A 53 -9.65 1.20 -2.45
CA THR A 53 -9.81 0.13 -3.46
C THR A 53 -11.07 -0.72 -3.22
N TRP A 54 -11.69 -0.57 -2.05
CA TRP A 54 -12.94 -1.22 -1.68
C TRP A 54 -13.97 -0.18 -1.25
N ARG A 55 -15.22 -0.39 -1.64
CA ARG A 55 -16.37 0.39 -1.19
C ARG A 55 -17.12 -0.44 -0.14
N PRO A 56 -17.44 0.11 1.05
CA PRO A 56 -18.32 -0.56 1.97
C PRO A 56 -19.65 -0.86 1.29
N ASP A 57 -20.06 -2.13 1.33
CA ASP A 57 -21.44 -2.49 1.09
C ASP A 57 -22.25 -1.73 2.13
N VAL A 58 -23.15 -0.87 1.68
CA VAL A 58 -23.99 -0.05 2.56
C VAL A 58 -24.72 -1.03 3.46
N ALA A 59 -24.48 -0.97 4.76
CA ALA A 59 -25.31 -1.66 5.73
C ALA A 59 -26.68 -0.95 5.69
N GLY A 60 -27.59 -1.49 4.88
CA GLY A 60 -29.01 -1.15 4.87
C GLY A 60 -29.71 -1.73 6.08
#